data_AF-A0A9P0F9F7-F1
#
_entry.id   AF-A0A9P0F9F7-F1
#
_cell.length_a   1.000
_cell.length_b   1.000
_cell.length_c   1.000
_cell.angle_alpha   90.00
_cell.angle_beta   90.00
_cell.angle_gamma   90.00
#
_symmetry.space_group_name_H-M   'P 1'
#
loop_
_entity.id
_entity.type
_entity.pdbx_description
1 polymer ?
#
loop_
_entity_poly.entity_id
_entity_poly.type
_entity_poly.pdbx_seq_one_letter_code
_entity_poly.pdbx_strand_id
1 'polypeptide(L)'
;MVAIKSSAQLKHEDEVVTYAISPWRKWFYISFAVIAYFLITVTMFHSHKLMSHHEREESHRSPGSLNLLTRGHGHGHPHGNHEPHSHHPHGHGHSHPHHHDSNNYAHSNDKQSNKDWDFLIFTQHWPNTVCLSWNEKTGRGCNFPADTNMWSIHGIWPTRTNTEGPFFCNKVHFNATLLEPIKDDLNKYWLDVEQGRPANDLWVHEWSKHGTCAMADPPLDTELKYFSQGLKWFEEYNMEKVLGKYQILPKVEEDSGVSVIDIWNAVTDSIGKKPVIRCLKDQKTAKTYLFEIRICFDKDLNNMDCDGAKGYHREHDFVYDDIHTNCPLHEPIFYTSVGNHQPSLNHEVSSKKDNSAISALKSVRSYIQGLFIEKDSENGVFTV
;
A
#
# COMPACT_ATOMS: atom_id res chain seq x y z
N MET A 1 -4.74 48.60 -46.68
CA MET A 1 -5.96 49.42 -46.54
C MET A 1 -7.02 48.58 -45.86
N VAL A 2 -7.48 49.08 -44.70
CA VAL A 2 -8.84 49.03 -44.13
C VAL A 2 -9.62 47.70 -44.17
N ALA A 3 -9.88 47.19 -42.97
CA ALA A 3 -10.87 46.16 -42.63
C ALA A 3 -12.32 46.65 -42.80
N ILE A 4 -13.28 45.72 -42.82
CA ILE A 4 -14.45 45.69 -41.89
C ILE A 4 -15.34 44.45 -42.16
N LYS A 5 -15.53 43.69 -41.06
CA LYS A 5 -16.68 42.90 -40.56
C LYS A 5 -17.54 42.03 -41.50
N SER A 6 -17.80 40.79 -41.05
CA SER A 6 -19.12 40.43 -40.50
C SER A 6 -19.08 39.06 -39.80
N SER A 7 -19.72 38.97 -38.63
CA SER A 7 -19.96 37.77 -37.83
C SER A 7 -20.97 36.83 -38.50
N ALA A 8 -20.76 35.53 -38.34
CA ALA A 8 -21.82 34.52 -38.46
C ALA A 8 -21.63 33.46 -37.36
N GLN A 9 -22.70 33.22 -36.60
CA GLN A 9 -22.81 32.23 -35.54
C GLN A 9 -22.61 30.81 -36.07
N LEU A 10 -21.79 30.02 -35.40
CA LEU A 10 -21.78 28.56 -35.54
C LEU A 10 -22.51 27.95 -34.34
N LYS A 11 -23.69 27.39 -34.62
CA LYS A 11 -24.34 26.37 -33.79
C LYS A 11 -23.48 25.11 -33.89
N HIS A 12 -23.04 24.56 -32.76
CA HIS A 12 -22.49 23.20 -32.72
C HIS A 12 -23.63 22.25 -32.37
N GLU A 13 -24.01 21.43 -33.34
CA GLU A 13 -24.87 20.25 -33.16
C GLU A 13 -24.00 19.08 -32.68
N ASP A 14 -24.58 18.28 -31.77
CA ASP A 14 -24.03 17.04 -31.25
C ASP A 14 -24.02 15.95 -32.34
N GLU A 15 -22.84 15.54 -32.82
CA GLU A 15 -22.71 14.38 -33.69
C GLU A 15 -21.92 13.26 -32.98
N VAL A 16 -22.65 12.19 -32.63
CA VAL A 16 -22.12 10.96 -32.06
C VAL A 16 -21.43 10.16 -33.18
N VAL A 17 -20.10 10.17 -33.20
CA VAL A 17 -19.30 9.35 -34.12
C VAL A 17 -19.34 7.88 -33.67
N THR A 18 -20.11 7.06 -34.37
CA THR A 18 -20.06 5.59 -34.26
C THR A 18 -18.96 5.05 -35.19
N TYR A 19 -17.94 4.41 -34.61
CA TYR A 19 -16.89 3.74 -35.38
C TYR A 19 -17.41 2.42 -35.97
N ALA A 20 -17.60 2.38 -37.30
CA ALA A 20 -17.86 1.16 -38.03
C ALA A 20 -16.58 0.31 -38.15
N ILE A 21 -16.57 -0.87 -37.55
CA ILE A 21 -15.45 -1.82 -37.63
C ILE A 21 -15.48 -2.52 -38.99
N SER A 22 -14.39 -2.37 -39.75
CA SER A 22 -14.17 -2.97 -41.08
C SER A 22 -14.36 -4.51 -41.10
N PRO A 23 -15.02 -5.08 -42.14
CA PRO A 23 -15.27 -6.53 -42.27
C PRO A 23 -14.01 -7.41 -42.30
N TRP A 24 -12.85 -6.82 -42.54
CA TRP A 24 -11.58 -7.55 -42.69
C TRP A 24 -10.99 -8.01 -41.34
N ARG A 25 -11.35 -7.37 -40.22
CA ARG A 25 -10.83 -7.78 -38.89
C ARG A 25 -11.47 -9.08 -38.38
N LYS A 26 -12.70 -9.41 -38.77
CA LYS A 26 -13.38 -10.66 -38.32
C LYS A 26 -12.72 -11.93 -38.86
N TRP A 27 -12.17 -11.89 -40.08
CA TRP A 27 -11.49 -13.04 -40.68
C TRP A 27 -10.10 -13.32 -40.06
N PHE A 28 -9.42 -12.27 -39.58
CA PHE A 28 -8.16 -12.43 -38.85
C PHE A 28 -8.37 -13.12 -37.49
N TYR A 29 -9.40 -12.77 -36.73
CA TYR A 29 -9.66 -13.39 -35.43
C TYR A 29 -10.06 -14.86 -35.52
N ILE A 30 -10.82 -15.25 -36.55
CA ILE A 30 -11.22 -16.65 -36.76
C ILE A 30 -9.99 -17.52 -37.12
N SER A 31 -9.05 -16.97 -37.89
CA SER A 31 -7.84 -17.71 -38.29
C SER A 31 -6.89 -17.96 -37.10
N PHE A 32 -6.72 -16.97 -36.22
CA PHE A 32 -5.90 -17.15 -35.00
C PHE A 32 -6.53 -18.10 -33.99
N ALA A 33 -7.85 -18.07 -33.82
CA ALA A 33 -8.54 -18.97 -32.89
C ALA A 33 -8.43 -20.45 -33.31
N VAL A 34 -8.50 -20.74 -34.62
CA VAL A 34 -8.35 -22.11 -35.13
C VAL A 34 -6.91 -22.62 -34.96
N ILE A 35 -5.90 -21.78 -35.21
CA ILE A 35 -4.50 -22.15 -35.00
C ILE A 35 -4.20 -22.38 -33.52
N ALA A 36 -4.70 -21.51 -32.63
CA ALA A 36 -4.54 -21.68 -31.19
C ALA A 36 -5.20 -22.97 -30.68
N TYR A 37 -6.42 -23.29 -31.14
CA TYR A 37 -7.10 -24.52 -30.78
C TYR A 37 -6.35 -25.78 -31.27
N PHE A 38 -5.79 -25.73 -32.48
CA PHE A 38 -4.98 -26.84 -33.01
C PHE A 38 -3.67 -27.03 -32.23
N LEU A 39 -3.01 -25.95 -31.80
CA LEU A 39 -1.80 -26.05 -30.97
C LEU A 39 -2.09 -26.59 -29.57
N ILE A 40 -3.19 -26.17 -28.94
CA ILE A 40 -3.60 -26.66 -27.61
C ILE A 40 -3.95 -28.15 -27.64
N THR A 41 -4.63 -28.61 -28.69
CA THR A 41 -5.01 -30.02 -28.82
C THR A 41 -3.80 -30.93 -29.08
N VAL A 42 -2.81 -30.48 -29.86
CA VAL A 42 -1.58 -31.24 -30.12
C VAL A 42 -0.68 -31.35 -28.87
N THR A 43 -0.60 -30.30 -28.05
CA THR A 43 0.17 -30.33 -26.79
C THR A 43 -0.49 -31.23 -25.76
N MET A 44 -1.82 -31.18 -25.60
CA MET A 44 -2.53 -32.10 -24.70
C MET A 44 -2.39 -33.57 -25.13
N PHE A 45 -2.37 -33.86 -26.44
CA PHE A 45 -2.16 -35.22 -26.94
C PHE A 45 -0.73 -35.74 -26.68
N HIS A 46 0.28 -34.88 -26.74
CA HIS A 46 1.66 -35.23 -26.38
C HIS A 46 1.82 -35.48 -24.87
N SER A 47 1.21 -34.65 -24.04
CA SER A 47 1.25 -34.82 -22.57
C SER A 47 0.58 -36.11 -22.12
N HIS A 48 -0.56 -36.48 -22.74
CA HIS A 48 -1.26 -37.73 -22.41
C HIS A 48 -0.46 -38.98 -22.83
N LYS A 49 0.37 -38.88 -23.88
CA LYS A 49 1.25 -39.97 -24.33
C LYS A 49 2.48 -40.15 -23.41
N LEU A 50 3.00 -39.05 -22.84
CA LEU A 50 4.10 -39.07 -21.86
C LEU A 50 3.68 -39.67 -20.52
N MET A 51 2.49 -39.33 -20.01
CA MET A 51 1.96 -39.92 -18.76
C MET A 51 1.74 -41.44 -18.88
N SER A 52 1.23 -41.91 -20.02
CA SER A 52 1.01 -43.34 -20.27
C SER A 52 2.30 -44.18 -20.36
N HIS A 53 3.44 -43.54 -20.63
CA HIS A 53 4.74 -44.20 -20.65
C HIS A 53 5.36 -44.30 -19.25
N HIS A 54 5.14 -43.29 -18.39
CA HIS A 54 5.64 -43.28 -17.01
C HIS A 54 4.93 -44.32 -16.12
N GLU A 55 3.62 -44.50 -16.27
CA GLU A 55 2.87 -45.53 -15.52
C GLU A 55 3.26 -46.97 -15.92
N ARG A 56 3.80 -47.17 -17.13
CA ARG A 56 4.25 -48.50 -17.58
C ARG A 56 5.61 -48.90 -16.99
N GLU A 57 6.45 -47.95 -16.60
CA GLU A 57 7.76 -48.24 -15.98
C GLU A 57 7.67 -48.54 -14.48
N GLU A 58 6.67 -48.02 -13.76
CA GLU A 58 6.52 -48.26 -12.32
C GLU A 58 5.96 -49.66 -11.97
N SER A 59 5.24 -50.33 -12.89
CA SER A 59 4.66 -51.67 -12.62
C SER A 59 5.66 -52.84 -12.69
N HIS A 60 6.93 -52.60 -13.04
CA HIS A 60 7.94 -53.66 -13.21
C HIS A 60 8.98 -53.78 -12.08
N ARG A 61 8.81 -53.10 -10.93
CA ARG A 61 9.65 -53.35 -9.74
C ARG A 61 9.00 -54.33 -8.76
N SER A 62 9.47 -55.58 -8.78
CA SER A 62 9.15 -56.60 -7.78
C SER A 62 9.95 -56.37 -6.47
N PRO A 63 9.39 -56.62 -5.27
CA PRO A 63 10.12 -56.49 -4.01
C PRO A 63 10.87 -57.78 -3.65
N GLY A 64 12.18 -57.66 -3.39
CA GLY A 64 13.05 -58.72 -2.91
C GLY A 64 13.04 -58.87 -1.37
N SER A 65 13.18 -60.10 -0.92
CA SER A 65 12.98 -60.62 0.43
C SER A 65 14.08 -60.31 1.47
N LEU A 66 13.62 -60.10 2.72
CA LEU A 66 14.06 -60.65 4.02
C LEU A 66 15.56 -60.83 4.34
N ASN A 67 15.98 -60.30 5.50
CA ASN A 67 16.77 -61.09 6.45
C ASN A 67 16.53 -60.67 7.91
N LEU A 68 16.27 -61.69 8.73
CA LEU A 68 16.18 -61.72 10.19
C LEU A 68 17.52 -61.38 10.84
N LEU A 69 17.49 -60.76 12.02
CA LEU A 69 18.26 -61.21 13.20
C LEU A 69 17.57 -60.74 14.49
N THR A 70 17.66 -61.62 15.49
CA THR A 70 16.78 -61.80 16.66
C THR A 70 17.26 -61.10 17.94
N ARG A 71 16.34 -61.07 18.95
CA ARG A 71 16.52 -61.17 20.44
C ARG A 71 16.32 -59.84 21.19
N GLY A 72 15.48 -59.67 22.23
CA GLY A 72 14.51 -60.51 22.95
C GLY A 72 14.20 -59.89 24.34
N HIS A 73 12.97 -60.11 24.85
CA HIS A 73 12.44 -59.92 26.25
C HIS A 73 12.28 -58.48 26.77
N GLY A 74 11.23 -58.08 27.51
CA GLY A 74 10.02 -58.74 28.03
C GLY A 74 9.19 -57.78 28.93
N HIS A 75 7.87 -58.04 28.99
CA HIS A 75 6.84 -57.75 30.02
C HIS A 75 6.71 -56.40 30.79
N GLY A 76 5.46 -55.90 30.85
CA GLY A 76 4.77 -55.59 32.12
C GLY A 76 4.34 -54.14 32.41
N HIS A 77 3.03 -53.87 32.33
CA HIS A 77 2.29 -52.72 32.91
C HIS A 77 2.15 -52.86 34.47
N PRO A 78 1.46 -51.95 35.25
CA PRO A 78 1.14 -50.51 35.12
C PRO A 78 1.23 -49.69 36.46
N HIS A 79 0.85 -48.39 36.40
CA HIS A 79 0.35 -47.46 37.45
C HIS A 79 1.26 -46.84 38.53
N GLY A 80 1.07 -45.53 38.77
CA GLY A 80 1.35 -44.87 40.06
C GLY A 80 1.62 -43.36 40.01
N ASN A 81 0.65 -42.54 40.41
CA ASN A 81 0.77 -41.11 40.73
C ASN A 81 1.77 -40.86 41.87
N HIS A 82 2.45 -39.69 41.89
CA HIS A 82 2.52 -38.74 43.03
C HIS A 82 3.61 -37.65 42.83
N GLU A 83 3.17 -36.40 42.78
CA GLU A 83 3.83 -35.23 43.43
C GLU A 83 3.63 -35.35 44.97
N PRO A 84 4.34 -34.62 45.89
CA PRO A 84 4.73 -33.20 45.76
C PRO A 84 6.02 -32.72 46.54
N HIS A 85 6.26 -31.40 46.47
CA HIS A 85 6.89 -30.47 47.46
C HIS A 85 8.42 -30.24 47.55
N SER A 86 8.80 -29.02 47.11
CA SER A 86 9.55 -27.95 47.80
C SER A 86 10.42 -28.26 49.03
N HIS A 87 11.69 -27.80 49.01
CA HIS A 87 12.32 -27.01 50.09
C HIS A 87 13.65 -26.35 49.68
N HIS A 88 13.78 -25.07 50.00
CA HIS A 88 15.03 -24.30 50.23
C HIS A 88 15.49 -24.53 51.68
N PRO A 89 16.80 -24.43 52.02
CA PRO A 89 17.30 -23.17 52.58
C PRO A 89 18.82 -22.81 52.41
N HIS A 90 19.09 -21.50 52.49
CA HIS A 90 20.20 -20.74 53.12
C HIS A 90 21.67 -21.24 53.17
N GLY A 91 22.57 -20.53 52.47
CA GLY A 91 23.46 -19.48 53.01
C GLY A 91 24.59 -19.80 54.02
N HIS A 92 25.85 -19.68 53.58
CA HIS A 92 27.08 -19.19 54.27
C HIS A 92 28.17 -19.07 53.16
N GLY A 93 29.02 -18.05 52.98
CA GLY A 93 29.52 -16.99 53.85
C GLY A 93 31.01 -17.18 54.15
N HIS A 94 31.92 -17.04 53.18
CA HIS A 94 33.39 -16.95 53.46
C HIS A 94 34.15 -16.10 52.42
N SER A 95 35.26 -15.56 52.92
CA SER A 95 35.97 -14.31 52.62
C SER A 95 37.11 -14.40 51.59
N HIS A 96 37.41 -13.26 50.96
CA HIS A 96 38.55 -12.92 50.09
C HIS A 96 39.95 -13.29 50.66
N PRO A 97 40.98 -13.45 49.79
CA PRO A 97 41.84 -12.30 49.43
C PRO A 97 42.17 -12.16 47.93
N HIS A 98 42.54 -10.93 47.57
CA HIS A 98 42.92 -10.43 46.26
C HIS A 98 44.13 -11.14 45.62
N HIS A 99 44.05 -11.37 44.31
CA HIS A 99 45.21 -11.37 43.42
C HIS A 99 44.83 -10.63 42.12
N HIS A 100 45.52 -9.51 41.89
CA HIS A 100 45.62 -8.88 40.59
C HIS A 100 46.47 -9.78 39.69
N ASP A 101 45.91 -10.23 38.58
CA ASP A 101 46.68 -10.49 37.37
C ASP A 101 45.82 -10.10 36.15
N SER A 102 46.21 -8.97 35.59
CA SER A 102 45.77 -8.44 34.32
C SER A 102 46.32 -9.29 33.18
N ASN A 103 45.44 -9.89 32.38
CA ASN A 103 45.75 -10.19 30.99
C ASN A 103 44.51 -10.03 30.11
N ASN A 104 44.65 -9.08 29.18
CA ASN A 104 43.75 -8.63 28.13
C ASN A 104 42.93 -9.75 27.47
N TYR A 105 41.65 -9.84 27.82
CA TYR A 105 40.64 -10.08 26.81
C TYR A 105 40.30 -8.73 26.21
N ALA A 106 40.67 -8.56 24.95
CA ALA A 106 40.26 -7.42 24.15
C ALA A 106 38.73 -7.33 24.21
N HIS A 107 38.21 -6.39 25.00
CA HIS A 107 36.88 -5.87 24.83
C HIS A 107 36.85 -5.28 23.42
N SER A 108 36.41 -6.07 22.45
CA SER A 108 35.89 -5.54 21.21
C SER A 108 34.84 -4.51 21.60
N ASN A 109 35.11 -3.27 21.26
CA ASN A 109 34.17 -2.16 21.31
C ASN A 109 32.97 -2.50 20.43
N ASP A 110 32.05 -3.33 20.92
CA ASP A 110 30.76 -3.53 20.29
C ASP A 110 29.78 -2.47 20.84
N LYS A 111 30.09 -1.22 20.48
CA LYS A 111 29.06 -0.23 20.17
C LYS A 111 28.90 -0.25 18.64
N GLN A 112 28.58 -1.39 18.04
CA GLN A 112 28.05 -1.41 16.68
C GLN A 112 26.83 -0.49 16.69
N SER A 113 26.87 0.56 15.86
CA SER A 113 25.96 1.69 15.97
C SER A 113 24.49 1.24 15.96
N ASN A 114 23.67 1.82 16.84
CA ASN A 114 22.21 1.64 16.88
C ASN A 114 21.50 2.26 15.65
N LYS A 115 22.21 2.39 14.53
CA LYS A 115 21.78 3.07 13.29
C LYS A 115 21.93 2.21 12.04
N ASP A 116 22.66 1.09 12.11
CA ASP A 116 22.76 0.15 11.00
C ASP A 116 21.40 -0.48 10.68
N TRP A 117 21.17 -0.87 9.44
CA TRP A 117 19.94 -1.48 8.94
C TRP A 117 20.30 -2.50 7.84
N ASP A 118 19.41 -3.43 7.49
CA ASP A 118 19.73 -4.55 6.58
C ASP A 118 19.06 -4.40 5.21
N PHE A 119 17.81 -3.94 5.19
CA PHE A 119 17.00 -3.74 3.99
C PHE A 119 16.01 -2.57 4.20
N LEU A 120 15.34 -2.16 3.13
CA LEU A 120 14.30 -1.14 3.13
C LEU A 120 12.95 -1.79 2.91
N ILE A 121 11.93 -1.29 3.61
CA ILE A 121 10.53 -1.61 3.35
C ILE A 121 9.88 -0.39 2.71
N PHE A 122 9.38 -0.52 1.49
CA PHE A 122 8.53 0.48 0.87
C PHE A 122 7.06 0.11 1.09
N THR A 123 6.32 1.00 1.74
CA THR A 123 4.93 0.76 2.15
C THR A 123 4.00 1.70 1.40
N GLN A 124 3.00 1.13 0.74
CA GLN A 124 1.82 1.85 0.25
C GLN A 124 0.62 1.48 1.12
N HIS A 125 -0.22 2.46 1.44
CA HIS A 125 -1.44 2.25 2.22
C HIS A 125 -2.70 2.59 1.43
N TRP A 126 -3.81 1.98 1.82
CA TRP A 126 -5.11 2.24 1.21
C TRP A 126 -5.81 3.39 1.91
N PRO A 127 -6.03 4.55 1.25
CA PRO A 127 -6.58 5.73 1.91
C PRO A 127 -7.94 5.50 2.57
N ASN A 128 -8.81 4.66 2.02
CA ASN A 128 -10.12 4.39 2.62
C ASN A 128 -10.01 3.70 3.99
N THR A 129 -9.08 2.76 4.13
CA THR A 129 -8.87 2.03 5.39
C THR A 129 -8.12 2.89 6.42
N VAL A 130 -7.17 3.73 5.97
CA VAL A 130 -6.54 4.76 6.82
C VAL A 130 -7.61 5.70 7.36
N CYS A 131 -8.49 6.19 6.47
CA CYS A 131 -9.55 7.12 6.81
C CYS A 131 -10.58 6.52 7.79
N LEU A 132 -10.99 5.27 7.58
CA LEU A 132 -11.86 4.54 8.49
C LEU A 132 -11.30 4.57 9.92
N SER A 133 -10.03 4.17 10.08
CA SER A 133 -9.36 4.17 11.39
C SER A 133 -9.21 5.57 11.99
N TRP A 134 -8.89 6.57 11.15
CA TRP A 134 -8.73 7.96 11.60
C TRP A 134 -10.05 8.56 12.08
N ASN A 135 -11.12 8.38 11.32
CA ASN A 135 -12.45 8.86 11.67
C ASN A 135 -12.94 8.21 12.97
N GLU A 136 -12.73 6.90 13.15
CA GLU A 136 -13.08 6.21 14.39
C GLU A 136 -12.35 6.78 15.62
N LYS A 137 -11.06 7.10 15.47
CA LYS A 137 -10.23 7.63 16.56
C LYS A 137 -10.51 9.09 16.89
N THR A 138 -10.86 9.90 15.90
CA THR A 138 -10.83 11.37 16.05
C THR A 138 -12.14 12.08 15.69
N GLY A 139 -13.04 11.41 14.97
CA GLY A 139 -14.25 12.01 14.39
C GLY A 139 -13.98 13.02 13.28
N ARG A 140 -12.73 13.10 12.77
CA ARG A 140 -12.35 14.04 11.71
C ARG A 140 -12.51 13.42 10.33
N GLY A 141 -12.57 14.29 9.32
CA GLY A 141 -12.53 13.90 7.92
C GLY A 141 -11.14 13.42 7.48
N CYS A 142 -11.00 13.18 6.19
CA CYS A 142 -9.78 12.66 5.58
C CYS A 142 -9.48 13.42 4.28
N ASN A 143 -8.21 13.49 3.92
CA ASN A 143 -7.80 13.93 2.60
C ASN A 143 -7.73 12.70 1.68
N PHE A 144 -8.15 12.86 0.43
CA PHE A 144 -8.08 11.80 -0.58
C PHE A 144 -7.36 12.29 -1.83
N PRO A 145 -6.65 11.40 -2.55
CA PRO A 145 -6.20 11.70 -3.90
C PRO A 145 -7.39 12.02 -4.81
N ALA A 146 -7.13 12.80 -5.87
CA ALA A 146 -8.17 13.18 -6.83
C ALA A 146 -8.83 11.96 -7.50
N ASP A 147 -8.03 10.91 -7.74
CA ASP A 147 -8.54 9.58 -8.04
C ASP A 147 -8.71 8.82 -6.73
N THR A 148 -9.94 8.55 -6.33
CA THR A 148 -10.26 7.88 -5.06
C THR A 148 -9.90 6.40 -5.03
N ASN A 149 -9.46 5.84 -6.18
CA ASN A 149 -8.95 4.47 -6.26
C ASN A 149 -7.42 4.39 -6.17
N MET A 150 -6.74 5.52 -5.99
CA MET A 150 -5.28 5.58 -5.92
C MET A 150 -4.77 5.23 -4.52
N TRP A 151 -3.76 4.37 -4.47
CA TRP A 151 -2.97 4.12 -3.27
C TRP A 151 -2.05 5.31 -2.95
N SER A 152 -1.75 5.54 -1.67
CA SER A 152 -0.78 6.56 -1.25
C SER A 152 0.45 5.90 -0.64
N ILE A 153 1.61 6.52 -0.80
CA ILE A 153 2.83 6.12 -0.10
C ILE A 153 2.63 6.39 1.39
N HIS A 154 2.96 5.41 2.21
CA HIS A 154 3.10 5.60 3.65
C HIS A 154 4.55 5.96 3.97
N GLY A 155 5.52 5.13 3.53
CA GLY A 155 6.91 5.32 3.94
C GLY A 155 7.95 4.41 3.29
N ILE A 156 9.23 4.76 3.51
CA ILE A 156 10.40 3.92 3.23
C ILE A 156 11.12 3.67 4.55
N TRP A 157 11.21 2.42 5.00
CA TRP A 157 11.66 2.13 6.35
C TRP A 157 12.95 1.31 6.33
N PRO A 158 14.11 1.93 6.65
CA PRO A 158 15.32 1.20 7.02
C PRO A 158 15.01 0.22 8.15
N THR A 159 15.25 -1.07 7.90
CA THR A 159 14.83 -2.16 8.77
C THR A 159 15.97 -3.13 9.00
N ARG A 160 16.19 -3.54 10.26
CA ARG A 160 16.99 -4.71 10.61
C ARG A 160 16.10 -5.94 10.61
N THR A 161 16.66 -7.04 10.16
CA THR A 161 16.03 -8.35 10.09
C THR A 161 15.37 -8.71 11.43
N ASN A 162 14.08 -9.07 11.36
CA ASN A 162 13.23 -9.42 12.48
C ASN A 162 13.01 -8.30 13.52
N THR A 163 13.17 -7.03 13.13
CA THR A 163 12.84 -5.87 13.98
C THR A 163 11.95 -4.88 13.21
N GLU A 164 11.41 -3.86 13.89
CA GLU A 164 10.70 -2.76 13.22
C GLU A 164 11.59 -1.56 12.88
N GLY A 165 12.84 -1.53 13.37
CA GLY A 165 13.72 -0.36 13.31
C GLY A 165 15.02 -0.62 12.54
N PRO A 166 15.97 0.32 12.56
CA PRO A 166 16.14 1.36 13.58
C PRO A 166 15.19 2.56 13.40
N PHE A 167 15.06 3.37 14.45
CA PHE A 167 14.24 4.59 14.45
C PHE A 167 15.03 5.79 14.97
N PHE A 168 14.66 6.99 14.50
CA PHE A 168 15.15 8.27 15.02
C PHE A 168 16.69 8.35 15.08
N CYS A 169 17.37 7.88 14.03
CA CYS A 169 18.81 7.66 14.04
C CYS A 169 19.64 8.95 14.11
N ASN A 170 19.09 10.09 13.67
CA ASN A 170 19.74 11.39 13.76
C ASN A 170 18.77 12.49 14.21
N LYS A 171 19.30 13.53 14.87
CA LYS A 171 18.51 14.69 15.33
C LYS A 171 18.45 15.81 14.28
N VAL A 172 18.47 15.46 13.00
CA VAL A 172 18.40 16.44 11.90
C VAL A 172 16.96 16.91 11.76
N HIS A 173 16.77 18.22 11.69
CA HIS A 173 15.45 18.81 11.51
C HIS A 173 15.01 18.69 10.06
N PHE A 174 13.74 18.29 9.86
CA PHE A 174 13.09 18.30 8.56
C PHE A 174 13.06 19.71 7.94
N ASN A 175 13.38 19.83 6.65
CA ASN A 175 13.33 21.08 5.92
C ASN A 175 12.52 20.97 4.62
N ALA A 176 11.23 21.31 4.73
CA ALA A 176 10.29 21.30 3.60
C ALA A 176 10.77 22.05 2.36
N THR A 177 11.60 23.10 2.50
CA THR A 177 12.10 23.88 1.36
C THR A 177 13.00 23.05 0.44
N LEU A 178 13.65 21.99 0.95
CA LEU A 178 14.46 21.07 0.13
C LEU A 178 13.60 20.22 -0.81
N LEU A 179 12.29 20.11 -0.53
CA LEU A 179 11.36 19.28 -1.29
C LEU A 179 10.54 20.07 -2.30
N GLU A 180 10.69 21.39 -2.39
CA GLU A 180 9.97 22.23 -3.36
C GLU A 180 10.01 21.68 -4.81
N PRO A 181 11.14 21.12 -5.32
CA PRO A 181 11.17 20.54 -6.66
C PRO A 181 10.23 19.35 -6.90
N ILE A 182 9.81 18.64 -5.84
CA ILE A 182 8.99 17.42 -5.91
C ILE A 182 7.70 17.52 -5.08
N LYS A 183 7.37 18.72 -4.58
CA LYS A 183 6.30 18.93 -3.61
C LYS A 183 4.93 18.58 -4.14
N ASP A 184 4.66 18.85 -5.42
CA ASP A 184 3.39 18.53 -6.06
C ASP A 184 3.19 17.01 -6.16
N ASP A 185 4.26 16.27 -6.48
CA ASP A 185 4.22 14.81 -6.49
C ASP A 185 4.06 14.24 -5.09
N LEU A 186 4.71 14.82 -4.08
CA LEU A 186 4.51 14.41 -2.68
C LEU A 186 3.07 14.68 -2.22
N ASN A 187 2.49 15.83 -2.53
CA ASN A 187 1.10 16.14 -2.21
C ASN A 187 0.12 15.16 -2.87
N LYS A 188 0.48 14.62 -4.03
CA LYS A 188 -0.38 13.71 -4.80
C LYS A 188 -0.23 12.25 -4.40
N TYR A 189 1.00 11.77 -4.26
CA TYR A 189 1.31 10.35 -4.11
C TYR A 189 1.78 9.97 -2.70
N TRP A 190 2.21 10.92 -1.88
CA TRP A 190 2.60 10.73 -0.48
C TRP A 190 1.76 11.62 0.44
N LEU A 191 0.45 11.62 0.19
CA LEU A 191 -0.54 12.46 0.86
C LEU A 191 -0.73 12.04 2.31
N ASP A 192 -0.84 13.01 3.21
CA ASP A 192 -1.37 12.77 4.55
C ASP A 192 -2.90 12.63 4.49
N VAL A 193 -3.39 11.39 4.58
CA VAL A 193 -4.82 11.06 4.55
C VAL A 193 -5.54 11.59 5.81
N GLU A 194 -4.83 11.79 6.92
CA GLU A 194 -5.42 12.17 8.20
C GLU A 194 -5.67 13.70 8.26
N GLN A 195 -6.92 14.12 8.03
CA GLN A 195 -7.25 15.55 8.00
C GLN A 195 -7.15 16.19 9.39
N GLY A 196 -6.68 17.45 9.42
CA GLY A 196 -6.58 18.26 10.64
C GLY A 196 -5.27 18.07 11.41
N ARG A 197 -4.28 17.44 10.78
CA ARG A 197 -2.89 17.44 11.23
C ARG A 197 -2.16 18.71 10.75
N PRO A 198 -1.05 19.11 11.39
CA PRO A 198 -0.19 20.18 10.91
C PRO A 198 0.28 19.94 9.47
N ALA A 199 0.64 21.01 8.77
CA ALA A 199 1.20 20.88 7.42
C ALA A 199 2.49 20.05 7.43
N ASN A 200 2.61 19.13 6.47
CA ASN A 200 3.75 18.23 6.29
C ASN A 200 4.00 17.25 7.46
N ASP A 201 3.05 17.06 8.38
CA ASP A 201 3.27 16.28 9.61
C ASP A 201 3.65 14.82 9.31
N LEU A 202 3.04 14.21 8.27
CA LEU A 202 3.46 12.90 7.76
C LEU A 202 4.93 12.92 7.29
N TRP A 203 5.35 13.88 6.46
CA TRP A 203 6.72 13.91 5.93
C TRP A 203 7.75 14.20 7.03
N VAL A 204 7.41 15.04 8.00
CA VAL A 204 8.22 15.26 9.21
C VAL A 204 8.38 13.95 9.98
N HIS A 205 7.29 13.18 10.16
CA HIS A 205 7.32 11.89 10.82
C HIS A 205 8.20 10.89 10.08
N GLU A 206 7.95 10.70 8.78
CA GLU A 206 8.67 9.73 7.95
C GLU A 206 10.17 10.06 7.87
N TRP A 207 10.53 11.33 7.70
CA TRP A 207 11.93 11.73 7.71
C TRP A 207 12.56 11.50 9.09
N SER A 208 11.98 12.07 10.15
CA SER A 208 12.60 12.02 11.48
C SER A 208 12.74 10.60 12.01
N LYS A 209 11.73 9.76 11.83
CA LYS A 209 11.70 8.39 12.34
C LYS A 209 12.47 7.42 11.45
N HIS A 210 12.34 7.52 10.13
CA HIS A 210 12.86 6.52 9.19
C HIS A 210 13.96 7.08 8.29
N GLY A 211 13.72 8.19 7.59
CA GLY A 211 14.69 8.77 6.65
C GLY A 211 16.05 9.11 7.27
N THR A 212 16.07 9.58 8.52
CA THR A 212 17.32 9.86 9.23
C THR A 212 18.22 8.63 9.42
N CYS A 213 17.69 7.42 9.33
CA CYS A 213 18.43 6.17 9.43
C CYS A 213 19.13 5.77 8.12
N ALA A 214 18.63 6.22 6.97
CA ALA A 214 19.24 5.99 5.66
C ALA A 214 20.35 7.01 5.32
N MET A 215 20.63 7.97 6.21
CA MET A 215 21.54 9.08 5.94
C MET A 215 23.01 8.66 5.70
N ALA A 216 23.39 7.46 6.13
CA ALA A 216 24.73 6.92 5.89
C ALA A 216 24.90 6.38 4.46
N ASP A 217 23.80 6.18 3.74
CA ASP A 217 23.76 5.52 2.45
C ASP A 217 23.62 6.57 1.33
N PRO A 218 24.62 6.75 0.45
CA PRO A 218 24.63 7.82 -0.56
C PRO A 218 23.39 7.94 -1.46
N PRO A 219 22.66 6.85 -1.80
CA PRO A 219 21.41 6.96 -2.56
C PRO A 219 20.27 7.65 -1.80
N LEU A 220 20.32 7.73 -0.47
CA LEU A 220 19.23 8.21 0.41
C LEU A 220 19.70 9.25 1.45
N ASP A 221 20.93 9.76 1.30
CA ASP A 221 21.64 10.58 2.31
C ASP A 221 21.04 11.98 2.60
N THR A 222 19.98 12.37 1.88
CA THR A 222 19.32 13.67 1.99
C THR A 222 17.81 13.52 1.91
N GLU A 223 17.07 14.48 2.46
CA GLU A 223 15.60 14.54 2.37
C GLU A 223 15.13 14.40 0.93
N LEU A 224 15.68 15.20 0.01
CA LEU A 224 15.29 15.18 -1.39
C LEU A 224 15.49 13.78 -2.00
N LYS A 225 16.67 13.16 -1.81
CA LYS A 225 16.92 11.81 -2.36
C LYS A 225 15.98 10.76 -1.76
N TYR A 226 15.76 10.77 -0.46
CA TYR A 226 14.88 9.84 0.23
C TYR A 226 13.43 9.93 -0.30
N PHE A 227 12.87 11.14 -0.37
CA PHE A 227 11.51 11.35 -0.87
C PHE A 227 11.40 11.10 -2.38
N SER A 228 12.38 11.52 -3.18
CA SER A 228 12.43 11.21 -4.61
C SER A 228 12.48 9.70 -4.89
N GLN A 229 13.19 8.93 -4.07
CA GLN A 229 13.25 7.48 -4.23
C GLN A 229 11.89 6.82 -3.95
N GLY A 230 11.14 7.30 -2.95
CA GLY A 230 9.79 6.79 -2.69
C GLY A 230 8.82 7.10 -3.83
N LEU A 231 8.89 8.30 -4.40
CA LEU A 231 8.11 8.66 -5.59
C LEU A 231 8.46 7.79 -6.81
N LYS A 232 9.75 7.54 -7.04
CA LYS A 232 10.22 6.63 -8.10
C LYS A 232 9.66 5.22 -7.91
N TRP A 233 9.73 4.66 -6.72
CA TRP A 233 9.18 3.33 -6.44
C TRP A 233 7.66 3.29 -6.51
N PHE A 234 6.96 4.38 -6.16
CA PHE A 234 5.51 4.45 -6.37
C PHE A 234 5.14 4.35 -7.85
N GLU A 235 5.87 5.03 -8.73
CA GLU A 235 5.63 4.95 -10.18
C GLU A 235 5.86 3.53 -10.72
N GLU A 236 6.94 2.88 -10.28
CA GLU A 236 7.37 1.55 -10.73
C GLU A 236 6.48 0.42 -10.15
N TYR A 237 6.12 0.52 -8.87
CA TYR A 237 5.41 -0.50 -8.10
C TYR A 237 4.04 -0.03 -7.62
N ASN A 238 3.31 0.69 -8.48
CA ASN A 238 2.00 1.21 -8.13
C ASN A 238 0.99 0.07 -7.85
N MET A 239 0.46 0.01 -6.62
CA MET A 239 -0.39 -1.12 -6.19
C MET A 239 -1.74 -1.18 -6.90
N GLU A 240 -2.31 -0.05 -7.33
CA GLU A 240 -3.52 -0.03 -8.15
C GLU A 240 -3.28 -0.76 -9.48
N LYS A 241 -2.17 -0.45 -10.15
CA LYS A 241 -1.79 -1.12 -11.42
C LYS A 241 -1.46 -2.59 -11.22
N VAL A 242 -0.73 -2.93 -10.15
CA VAL A 242 -0.35 -4.32 -9.83
C VAL A 242 -1.60 -5.18 -9.60
N LEU A 243 -2.50 -4.75 -8.73
CA LEU A 243 -3.73 -5.49 -8.43
C LEU A 243 -4.70 -5.49 -9.62
N GLY A 244 -4.79 -4.38 -10.35
CA GLY A 244 -5.65 -4.25 -11.53
C GLY A 244 -5.32 -5.22 -12.66
N LYS A 245 -4.05 -5.64 -12.84
CA LYS A 245 -3.67 -6.70 -13.80
C LYS A 245 -4.40 -8.02 -13.55
N TYR A 246 -4.75 -8.29 -12.31
CA TYR A 246 -5.43 -9.51 -11.85
C TYR A 246 -6.93 -9.28 -11.60
N GLN A 247 -7.48 -8.15 -12.05
CA GLN A 247 -8.88 -7.76 -11.82
C GLN A 247 -9.25 -7.65 -10.33
N ILE A 248 -8.25 -7.41 -9.46
CA ILE A 248 -8.46 -7.09 -8.06
C ILE A 248 -8.62 -5.57 -7.97
N LEU A 249 -9.87 -5.13 -8.04
CA LEU A 249 -10.24 -3.71 -8.04
C LEU A 249 -11.03 -3.38 -6.78
N PRO A 250 -10.91 -2.14 -6.24
CA PRO A 250 -11.70 -1.72 -5.11
C PRO A 250 -13.18 -1.62 -5.53
N LYS A 251 -14.08 -2.08 -4.67
CA LYS A 251 -15.54 -2.12 -4.95
C LYS A 251 -16.32 -1.53 -3.79
N VAL A 252 -17.61 -1.26 -4.02
CA VAL A 252 -18.54 -0.96 -2.91
C VAL A 252 -18.53 -2.11 -1.91
N GLU A 253 -18.76 -1.80 -0.63
CA GLU A 253 -18.45 -2.71 0.48
C GLU A 253 -19.11 -4.09 0.33
N GLU A 254 -20.36 -4.12 -0.14
CA GLU A 254 -21.17 -5.33 -0.33
C GLU A 254 -20.50 -6.34 -1.28
N ASP A 255 -19.74 -5.87 -2.26
CA ASP A 255 -19.09 -6.68 -3.30
C ASP A 255 -17.55 -6.69 -3.20
N SER A 256 -17.00 -6.12 -2.13
CA SER A 256 -15.56 -5.85 -1.97
C SER A 256 -14.74 -6.98 -1.34
N GLY A 257 -15.37 -8.13 -1.08
CA GLY A 257 -14.72 -9.31 -0.54
C GLY A 257 -13.63 -9.83 -1.48
N VAL A 258 -12.39 -9.95 -0.98
CA VAL A 258 -11.24 -10.45 -1.72
C VAL A 258 -10.39 -11.38 -0.86
N SER A 259 -9.79 -12.40 -1.49
CA SER A 259 -8.84 -13.31 -0.86
C SER A 259 -7.47 -12.65 -0.68
N VAL A 260 -6.91 -12.76 0.52
CA VAL A 260 -5.53 -12.31 0.81
C VAL A 260 -4.51 -13.07 -0.03
N ILE A 261 -4.77 -14.35 -0.28
CA ILE A 261 -3.90 -15.21 -1.09
C ILE A 261 -3.86 -14.70 -2.53
N ASP A 262 -5.00 -14.26 -3.08
CA ASP A 262 -5.07 -13.70 -4.44
C ASP A 262 -4.31 -12.37 -4.54
N ILE A 263 -4.42 -11.51 -3.52
CA ILE A 263 -3.63 -10.27 -3.44
C ILE A 263 -2.14 -10.58 -3.38
N TRP A 264 -1.74 -11.50 -2.49
CA TRP A 264 -0.35 -11.88 -2.33
C TRP A 264 0.22 -12.45 -3.64
N ASN A 265 -0.50 -13.37 -4.30
CA ASN A 265 -0.10 -13.93 -5.60
C ASN A 265 0.00 -12.85 -6.68
N ALA A 266 -0.99 -11.95 -6.80
CA ALA A 266 -0.99 -10.88 -7.80
C ALA A 266 0.25 -9.96 -7.66
N VAL A 267 0.64 -9.64 -6.43
CA VAL A 267 1.82 -8.83 -6.14
C VAL A 267 3.10 -9.63 -6.38
N THR A 268 3.19 -10.88 -5.90
CA THR A 268 4.35 -11.76 -6.10
C THR A 268 4.61 -12.00 -7.59
N ASP A 269 3.60 -12.33 -8.37
CA ASP A 269 3.73 -12.61 -9.80
C ASP A 269 4.08 -11.34 -10.60
N SER A 270 3.60 -10.17 -10.17
CA SER A 270 3.90 -8.91 -10.84
C SER A 270 5.31 -8.40 -10.58
N ILE A 271 5.84 -8.62 -9.37
CA ILE A 271 7.09 -8.03 -8.88
C ILE A 271 8.24 -9.05 -8.85
N GLY A 272 7.91 -10.34 -8.84
CA GLY A 272 8.86 -11.45 -8.74
C GLY A 272 9.45 -11.62 -7.34
N LYS A 273 8.87 -10.99 -6.31
CA LYS A 273 9.33 -11.00 -4.91
C LYS A 273 8.16 -11.10 -3.94
N LYS A 274 8.40 -11.73 -2.79
CA LYS A 274 7.40 -11.96 -1.73
C LYS A 274 7.08 -10.66 -0.98
N PRO A 275 5.85 -10.14 -1.04
CA PRO A 275 5.43 -8.95 -0.30
C PRO A 275 4.95 -9.27 1.12
N VAL A 276 4.64 -8.22 1.89
CA VAL A 276 3.83 -8.30 3.11
C VAL A 276 2.48 -7.65 2.87
N ILE A 277 1.39 -8.37 3.15
CA ILE A 277 0.02 -7.84 3.06
C ILE A 277 -0.49 -7.52 4.45
N ARG A 278 -0.96 -6.30 4.70
CA ARG A 278 -1.47 -5.89 6.01
C ARG A 278 -2.95 -5.54 5.95
N CYS A 279 -3.66 -5.92 7.01
CA CYS A 279 -5.04 -5.58 7.22
C CYS A 279 -5.28 -4.87 8.55
N LEU A 280 -6.37 -4.11 8.57
CA LEU A 280 -6.90 -3.44 9.75
C LEU A 280 -8.28 -3.99 10.06
N LYS A 281 -8.49 -4.40 11.32
CA LYS A 281 -9.80 -4.83 11.81
C LYS A 281 -10.55 -3.64 12.40
N ASP A 282 -11.68 -3.30 11.81
CA ASP A 282 -12.61 -2.31 12.37
C ASP A 282 -13.12 -2.83 13.73
N GLN A 283 -13.00 -2.00 14.75
CA GLN A 283 -13.42 -2.34 16.11
C GLN A 283 -14.94 -2.34 16.28
N LYS A 284 -15.68 -1.62 15.43
CA LYS A 284 -17.14 -1.50 15.49
C LYS A 284 -17.85 -2.64 14.77
N THR A 285 -17.46 -2.95 13.54
CA THR A 285 -18.10 -4.00 12.73
C THR A 285 -17.40 -5.36 12.80
N ALA A 286 -16.19 -5.40 13.36
CA ALA A 286 -15.29 -6.56 13.33
C ALA A 286 -14.86 -7.00 11.91
N LYS A 287 -15.19 -6.23 10.86
CA LYS A 287 -14.73 -6.48 9.50
C LYS A 287 -13.24 -6.17 9.35
N THR A 288 -12.57 -6.90 8.47
CA THR A 288 -11.14 -6.77 8.22
C THR A 288 -10.90 -6.16 6.84
N TYR A 289 -10.24 -5.02 6.79
CA TYR A 289 -10.02 -4.24 5.57
C TYR A 289 -8.55 -4.30 5.15
N LEU A 290 -8.30 -4.38 3.83
CA LEU A 290 -6.97 -4.23 3.27
C LEU A 290 -6.42 -2.86 3.67
N PHE A 291 -5.22 -2.82 4.25
CA PHE A 291 -4.65 -1.62 4.85
C PHE A 291 -3.35 -1.20 4.16
N GLU A 292 -2.37 -2.10 4.06
CA GLU A 292 -1.08 -1.80 3.42
C GLU A 292 -0.58 -2.97 2.59
N ILE A 293 0.19 -2.64 1.56
CA ILE A 293 1.04 -3.60 0.88
C ILE A 293 2.47 -3.09 0.98
N ARG A 294 3.37 -3.97 1.40
CA ARG A 294 4.78 -3.66 1.61
C ARG A 294 5.65 -4.53 0.71
N ILE A 295 6.62 -3.89 0.06
CA ILE A 295 7.64 -4.54 -0.76
C ILE A 295 9.03 -4.15 -0.25
N CYS A 296 10.03 -4.99 -0.47
CA CYS A 296 11.33 -4.82 0.16
C CYS A 296 12.45 -4.62 -0.85
N PHE A 297 13.49 -3.90 -0.43
CA PHE A 297 14.67 -3.59 -1.24
C PHE A 297 15.95 -3.80 -0.44
N ASP A 298 17.00 -4.29 -1.09
CA ASP A 298 18.33 -4.35 -0.50
C ASP A 298 18.99 -2.95 -0.39
N LYS A 299 20.21 -2.88 0.15
CA LYS A 299 20.96 -1.63 0.28
C LYS A 299 21.34 -0.99 -1.06
N ASP A 300 21.39 -1.79 -2.12
CA ASP A 300 21.65 -1.34 -3.49
C ASP A 300 20.36 -0.93 -4.22
N LEU A 301 19.23 -0.90 -3.51
CA LEU A 301 17.90 -0.53 -3.99
C LEU A 301 17.30 -1.53 -5.01
N ASN A 302 17.78 -2.77 -5.02
CA ASN A 302 17.17 -3.85 -5.81
C ASN A 302 16.03 -4.51 -5.05
N ASN A 303 14.98 -4.90 -5.75
CA ASN A 303 13.85 -5.58 -5.13
C ASN A 303 14.27 -6.94 -4.52
N MET A 304 13.76 -7.23 -3.33
CA MET A 304 14.04 -8.47 -2.61
C MET A 304 12.80 -8.99 -1.89
N ASP A 305 12.86 -10.25 -1.46
CA ASP A 305 11.79 -10.85 -0.66
C ASP A 305 11.73 -10.21 0.72
N CYS A 306 10.53 -10.04 1.26
CA CYS A 306 10.31 -9.45 2.58
C CYS A 306 10.49 -10.43 3.77
N ASP A 307 11.24 -11.51 3.61
CA ASP A 307 11.38 -12.56 4.64
C ASP A 307 11.95 -12.05 5.98
N GLY A 308 12.70 -10.95 5.95
CA GLY A 308 13.25 -10.28 7.12
C GLY A 308 12.31 -9.30 7.83
N ALA A 309 11.14 -8.99 7.26
CA ALA A 309 10.20 -7.99 7.77
C ALA A 309 9.38 -8.47 8.99
N LYS A 310 9.77 -9.59 9.60
CA LYS A 310 9.00 -10.24 10.68
C LYS A 310 8.90 -9.44 11.96
N GLY A 311 9.72 -8.41 12.16
CA GLY A 311 9.62 -7.55 13.34
C GLY A 311 8.30 -6.77 13.41
N TYR A 312 7.62 -6.58 12.28
CA TYR A 312 6.29 -5.98 12.23
C TYR A 312 5.15 -6.97 12.47
N HIS A 313 5.47 -8.25 12.68
CA HIS A 313 4.52 -9.26 13.07
C HIS A 313 4.31 -9.24 14.58
N ARG A 314 3.06 -9.07 15.03
CA ARG A 314 2.73 -9.39 16.43
C ARG A 314 2.69 -10.92 16.56
N GLU A 315 2.75 -11.45 17.79
CA GLU A 315 2.73 -12.90 18.12
C GLU A 315 1.57 -13.74 17.52
N HIS A 316 0.67 -13.13 16.73
CA HIS A 316 -0.47 -13.78 16.07
C HIS A 316 -0.55 -13.53 14.56
N ASP A 317 0.51 -13.00 13.94
CA ASP A 317 0.56 -12.94 12.48
C ASP A 317 0.89 -14.34 11.96
N PHE A 318 -0.08 -14.92 11.27
CA PHE A 318 -0.01 -16.28 10.79
C PHE A 318 0.95 -16.36 9.59
N VAL A 319 2.21 -16.73 9.84
CA VAL A 319 3.10 -17.22 8.77
C VAL A 319 2.66 -18.65 8.44
N TYR A 320 1.68 -18.78 7.56
CA TYR A 320 1.39 -20.05 6.89
C TYR A 320 2.12 -20.05 5.55
N ASP A 321 2.88 -21.11 5.28
CA ASP A 321 3.39 -21.48 3.95
C ASP A 321 3.91 -20.29 3.12
N ASP A 322 4.86 -19.54 3.67
CA ASP A 322 5.57 -18.41 3.04
C ASP A 322 4.80 -17.09 2.82
N ILE A 323 3.55 -16.97 3.27
CA ILE A 323 2.76 -15.72 3.14
C ILE A 323 2.94 -14.83 4.38
N HIS A 324 3.58 -13.67 4.20
CA HIS A 324 3.75 -12.68 5.27
C HIS A 324 2.51 -11.78 5.40
N THR A 325 1.64 -12.05 6.38
CA THR A 325 0.42 -11.25 6.58
C THR A 325 -0.14 -11.32 8.00
N ASN A 326 -0.86 -10.27 8.40
CA ASN A 326 -1.75 -10.28 9.58
C ASN A 326 -3.24 -10.39 9.20
N CYS A 327 -3.54 -10.57 7.91
CA CYS A 327 -4.89 -10.73 7.42
C CYS A 327 -5.37 -12.20 7.60
N PRO A 328 -6.68 -12.44 7.72
CA PRO A 328 -7.22 -13.80 7.74
C PRO A 328 -7.02 -14.48 6.37
N LEU A 329 -6.49 -15.71 6.37
CA LEU A 329 -6.21 -16.45 5.13
C LEU A 329 -7.41 -17.20 4.55
N HIS A 330 -8.38 -17.55 5.39
CA HIS A 330 -9.53 -18.38 5.01
C HIS A 330 -10.86 -17.62 5.04
N GLU A 331 -10.79 -16.29 5.21
CA GLU A 331 -11.95 -15.40 5.20
C GLU A 331 -11.69 -14.25 4.23
N PRO A 332 -12.71 -13.76 3.51
CA PRO A 332 -12.55 -12.60 2.66
C PRO A 332 -12.24 -11.36 3.50
N ILE A 333 -11.33 -10.54 3.01
CA ILE A 333 -11.10 -9.17 3.50
C ILE A 333 -11.81 -8.17 2.59
N PHE A 334 -12.01 -6.95 3.08
CA PHE A 334 -12.68 -5.90 2.34
C PHE A 334 -11.66 -4.99 1.65
N TYR A 335 -11.73 -4.88 0.33
CA TYR A 335 -10.99 -3.89 -0.46
C TYR A 335 -11.98 -2.88 -1.06
N THR A 336 -12.30 -1.85 -0.28
CA THR A 336 -13.41 -0.95 -0.58
C THR A 336 -13.00 0.25 -1.41
N SER A 337 -13.80 0.60 -2.41
CA SER A 337 -13.80 1.93 -3.00
C SER A 337 -14.65 2.88 -2.17
N VAL A 338 -14.52 4.19 -2.39
CA VAL A 338 -15.44 5.17 -1.81
C VAL A 338 -16.82 5.01 -2.46
N GLY A 339 -17.62 4.09 -1.95
CA GLY A 339 -19.05 3.99 -2.27
C GLY A 339 -19.85 4.82 -1.27
N ASN A 340 -20.21 6.06 -1.60
CA ASN A 340 -21.22 6.89 -0.91
C ASN A 340 -21.24 6.89 0.64
N HIS A 341 -20.12 6.55 1.28
CA HIS A 341 -19.92 6.59 2.73
C HIS A 341 -18.92 7.69 3.11
N GLN A 342 -18.96 8.81 2.39
CA GLN A 342 -19.11 10.02 3.17
C GLN A 342 -20.42 9.84 3.95
N PRO A 343 -20.44 9.89 5.30
CA PRO A 343 -21.64 10.38 5.93
C PRO A 343 -21.98 11.63 5.14
N SER A 344 -23.23 11.78 4.72
CA SER A 344 -23.73 13.09 4.39
C SER A 344 -23.36 13.96 5.59
N LEU A 345 -22.24 14.67 5.50
CA LEU A 345 -22.08 15.93 6.15
C LEU A 345 -23.26 16.67 5.54
N ASN A 346 -24.36 16.66 6.29
CA ASN A 346 -25.26 17.77 6.29
C ASN A 346 -24.40 18.98 6.69
N HIS A 347 -23.57 19.45 5.76
CA HIS A 347 -23.65 20.83 5.42
C HIS A 347 -25.12 21.05 5.04
N GLU A 348 -25.94 21.30 6.06
CA GLU A 348 -26.59 22.60 6.04
C GLU A 348 -25.47 23.59 5.71
N VAL A 349 -25.27 23.83 4.42
CA VAL A 349 -25.09 25.18 3.97
C VAL A 349 -26.36 25.87 4.46
N SER A 350 -26.32 26.31 5.72
CA SER A 350 -27.06 27.47 6.13
C SER A 350 -26.61 28.50 5.11
N SER A 351 -27.44 28.67 4.09
CA SER A 351 -27.39 29.83 3.23
C SER A 351 -27.76 31.01 4.11
N LYS A 352 -26.82 31.42 4.98
CA LYS A 352 -26.61 32.82 5.23
C LYS A 352 -26.24 33.38 3.87
N LYS A 353 -27.27 33.75 3.11
CA LYS A 353 -27.17 34.76 2.08
C LYS A 353 -26.42 35.90 2.74
N ASP A 354 -25.15 36.04 2.39
CA ASP A 354 -24.39 37.24 2.68
C ASP A 354 -25.09 38.35 1.91
N ASN A 355 -26.03 39.01 2.60
CA ASN A 355 -26.78 40.15 2.09
C ASN A 355 -25.87 41.38 1.90
N SER A 356 -24.56 41.28 2.20
CA SER A 356 -23.55 42.30 1.95
C SER A 356 -23.16 42.40 0.47
N ALA A 357 -23.03 41.28 -0.25
CA ALA A 357 -22.74 41.29 -1.68
C ALA A 357 -23.94 41.77 -2.51
N ILE A 358 -25.16 41.44 -2.08
CA ILE A 358 -26.40 41.90 -2.71
C ILE A 358 -26.67 43.39 -2.39
N SER A 359 -26.29 43.89 -1.21
CA SER A 359 -26.41 45.33 -0.91
C SER A 359 -25.36 46.16 -1.66
N ALA A 360 -24.14 45.64 -1.82
CA ALA A 360 -23.10 46.28 -2.64
C ALA A 360 -23.50 46.33 -4.12
N LEU A 361 -24.07 45.26 -4.68
CA LEU A 361 -24.55 45.25 -6.06
C LEU A 361 -25.81 46.12 -6.28
N LYS A 362 -26.68 46.26 -5.27
CA LYS A 362 -27.82 47.20 -5.32
C LYS A 362 -27.37 48.66 -5.22
N SER A 363 -26.35 48.96 -4.42
CA SER A 363 -25.78 50.30 -4.29
C SER A 363 -25.06 50.75 -5.57
N VAL A 364 -24.31 49.85 -6.22
CA VAL A 364 -23.66 50.12 -7.52
C VAL A 364 -24.70 50.28 -8.64
N ARG A 365 -25.77 49.48 -8.65
CA ARG A 365 -26.85 49.60 -9.64
C ARG A 365 -27.66 50.90 -9.49
N SER A 366 -27.90 51.35 -8.26
CA SER A 366 -28.52 52.65 -7.95
C SER A 366 -27.63 53.83 -8.38
N TYR A 367 -26.30 53.71 -8.23
CA TYR A 367 -25.36 54.75 -8.66
C TYR A 367 -25.25 54.84 -10.19
N ILE A 368 -25.28 53.69 -10.89
CA ILE A 368 -25.26 53.65 -12.37
C ILE A 368 -26.60 54.11 -12.97
N GLN A 369 -27.76 53.80 -12.35
CA GLN A 369 -29.05 54.33 -12.80
C GLN A 369 -29.23 55.84 -12.53
N GLY A 370 -28.52 56.41 -11.55
CA GLY A 370 -28.48 57.86 -11.31
C GLY A 370 -27.62 58.64 -12.31
N LEU A 371 -26.65 57.99 -12.98
CA LEU A 371 -25.77 58.62 -13.98
C LEU A 371 -26.33 58.61 -15.41
N PHE A 372 -27.46 57.91 -15.65
CA PHE A 372 -28.14 57.87 -16.94
C PHE A 372 -29.45 58.67 -17.00
N ILE A 373 -29.82 59.37 -15.91
CA ILE A 373 -30.95 60.31 -15.87
C ILE A 373 -30.42 61.73 -15.70
N GLU A 374 -29.54 62.18 -16.60
CA GLU A 374 -29.27 63.62 -16.74
C GLU A 374 -28.86 64.05 -18.17
N LYS A 375 -29.03 63.18 -19.17
CA LYS A 375 -28.93 63.56 -20.58
C LYS A 375 -30.00 62.85 -21.40
N ASP A 376 -31.12 63.54 -21.59
CA ASP A 376 -31.73 63.78 -22.91
C ASP A 376 -33.18 64.23 -22.72
N SER A 377 -33.36 65.51 -22.42
CA SER A 377 -34.55 66.26 -22.84
C SER A 377 -34.12 67.32 -23.83
N GLU A 378 -33.97 66.96 -25.10
CA GLU A 378 -34.13 67.88 -26.23
C GLU A 378 -34.09 67.11 -27.57
N ASN A 379 -35.24 67.09 -28.25
CA ASN A 379 -35.44 66.85 -29.69
C ASN A 379 -35.07 65.43 -30.19
N GLY A 380 -35.93 64.58 -30.75
CA GLY A 380 -37.17 64.77 -31.49
C GLY A 380 -37.18 63.74 -32.65
N VAL A 381 -38.33 63.08 -32.87
CA VAL A 381 -38.78 62.47 -34.15
C VAL A 381 -38.23 61.07 -34.57
N PHE A 382 -39.03 60.05 -34.24
CA PHE A 382 -39.72 59.04 -35.08
C PHE A 382 -39.07 58.17 -36.19
N THR A 383 -39.52 56.89 -36.16
CA THR A 383 -39.71 55.85 -37.22
C THR A 383 -38.46 55.20 -37.82
N VAL A 384 -38.34 53.89 -38.02
CA VAL A 384 -39.28 52.74 -38.08
C VAL A 384 -38.77 51.60 -37.19
#